data_AF-A0A4R4L674-F1
#
_entry.id   AF-A0A4R4L674-F1
#
_cell.length_a   1.000
_cell.length_b   1.000
_cell.length_c   1.000
_cell.angle_alpha   90.00
_cell.angle_beta   90.00
_cell.angle_gamma   90.00
#
_symmetry.space_group_name_H-M   'P 1'
#
loop_
_entity.id
_entity.type
_entity.pdbx_description
1 polymer ?
#
loop_
_entity_poly.entity_id
_entity_poly.type
_entity_poly.pdbx_seq_one_letter_code
_entity_poly.pdbx_strand_id
1 'polypeptide(L)'
;MEVKFFRSWRGFVVGETVQISCEAQEVQVRGVTATRVLLDWPWGEPDPASENFWDGTLGLPRDPTSYDWRNIPWRVDPDTDSLTAGDICIVGIPPVEAVVRKIANYIPAADFGRLPRPEWALELCYPEYLDDEEAGFTIYLDSAEPVQIEVVG
;
A
#
# COMPACT_ATOMS: atom_id res chain seq x y z
N MET A 1 -34.63 -15.76 -0.60
CA MET A 1 -33.72 -14.88 0.16
C MET A 1 -32.64 -14.46 -0.81
N GLU A 2 -32.77 -13.24 -1.34
CA GLU A 2 -31.96 -12.77 -2.46
C GLU A 2 -30.65 -12.21 -1.89
N VAL A 3 -29.54 -12.93 -2.13
CA VAL A 3 -28.21 -12.45 -1.75
C VAL A 3 -27.86 -11.33 -2.72
N LYS A 4 -28.05 -10.08 -2.28
CA LYS A 4 -27.58 -8.91 -3.02
C LYS A 4 -26.06 -8.89 -2.94
N PHE A 5 -25.40 -9.32 -4.00
CA PHE A 5 -23.99 -9.06 -4.21
C PHE A 5 -23.83 -7.54 -4.33
N PHE A 6 -23.41 -6.89 -3.24
CA PHE A 6 -22.87 -5.54 -3.34
C PHE A 6 -21.60 -5.65 -4.17
N ARG A 7 -21.68 -5.31 -5.46
CA ARG A 7 -20.48 -5.07 -6.26
C ARG A 7 -19.78 -3.87 -5.61
N SER A 8 -18.57 -4.13 -5.11
CA SER A 8 -17.66 -3.11 -4.60
C SER A 8 -17.24 -2.13 -5.69
N TRP A 9 -16.49 -1.08 -5.34
CA TRP A 9 -15.76 -0.25 -6.30
C TRP A 9 -15.05 -1.13 -7.34
N ARG A 10 -15.39 -0.93 -8.62
CA ARG A 10 -14.90 -1.70 -9.79
C ARG A 10 -15.26 -3.20 -9.84
N GLY A 11 -16.04 -3.74 -8.89
CA GLY A 11 -16.60 -5.09 -8.98
C GLY A 11 -15.74 -6.22 -8.41
N PHE A 12 -14.74 -5.89 -7.60
CA PHE A 12 -13.92 -6.85 -6.85
C PHE A 12 -14.76 -7.71 -5.87
N VAL A 13 -14.31 -8.93 -5.61
CA VAL A 13 -14.92 -9.96 -4.75
C VAL A 13 -13.86 -10.58 -3.83
N VAL A 14 -14.22 -10.77 -2.56
CA VAL A 14 -13.37 -11.49 -1.60
C VAL A 14 -13.05 -12.91 -2.08
N GLY A 15 -11.78 -13.29 -2.00
CA GLY A 15 -11.24 -14.57 -2.44
C GLY A 15 -10.74 -14.57 -3.89
N GLU A 16 -10.97 -13.50 -4.65
CA GLU A 16 -10.39 -13.39 -6.00
C GLU A 16 -8.88 -13.14 -5.93
N THR A 17 -8.15 -13.62 -6.92
CA THR A 17 -6.73 -13.30 -7.11
C THR A 17 -6.61 -12.10 -8.04
N VAL A 18 -5.76 -11.15 -7.67
CA VAL A 18 -5.44 -9.95 -8.44
C VAL A 18 -3.94 -9.89 -8.67
N GLN A 19 -3.52 -9.33 -9.79
CA GLN A 19 -2.17 -8.87 -10.02
C GLN A 19 -2.13 -7.36 -9.74
N ILE A 20 -1.19 -6.94 -8.91
CA ILE A 20 -0.95 -5.52 -8.64
C ILE A 20 0.43 -5.11 -9.12
N SER A 21 0.54 -3.87 -9.57
CA SER A 21 1.81 -3.25 -9.93
C SER A 21 1.74 -1.74 -9.83
N CYS A 22 2.88 -1.10 -9.66
CA CYS A 22 3.01 0.35 -9.69
C CYS A 22 4.36 0.69 -10.30
N GLU A 23 4.36 1.55 -11.32
CA GLU A 23 5.60 1.98 -11.98
C GLU A 23 6.56 2.60 -10.97
N ALA A 24 7.85 2.32 -11.16
CA ALA A 24 8.88 2.81 -10.26
C ALA A 24 9.07 4.31 -10.40
N GLN A 25 9.18 5.01 -9.27
CA GLN A 25 9.37 6.45 -9.19
C GLN A 25 10.62 6.76 -8.37
N GLU A 26 11.44 7.70 -8.84
CA GLU A 26 12.58 8.21 -8.09
C GLU A 26 12.10 9.04 -6.88
N VAL A 27 12.66 8.75 -5.71
CA VAL A 27 12.34 9.40 -4.43
C VAL A 27 13.58 9.62 -3.58
N GLN A 28 13.50 10.59 -2.68
CA GLN A 28 14.55 10.83 -1.70
C GLN A 28 14.28 10.09 -0.39
N VAL A 29 15.33 9.51 0.19
CA VAL A 29 15.32 8.98 1.55
C VAL A 29 15.39 10.16 2.51
N ARG A 30 14.29 10.48 3.19
CA ARG A 30 14.24 11.56 4.16
C ARG A 30 14.98 11.23 5.45
N GLY A 31 14.97 9.96 5.84
CA GLY A 31 15.58 9.52 7.09
C GLY A 31 15.65 8.01 7.23
N VAL A 32 16.43 7.56 8.20
CA VAL A 32 16.52 6.15 8.57
C VAL A 32 16.45 6.02 10.08
N THR A 33 15.77 4.98 10.55
CA THR A 33 15.72 4.58 11.96
C THR A 33 16.35 3.20 12.12
N ALA A 34 16.32 2.64 13.34
CA ALA A 34 16.78 1.28 13.55
C ALA A 34 15.95 0.24 12.76
N THR A 35 14.69 0.53 12.46
CA THR A 35 13.75 -0.44 11.89
C THR A 35 13.09 0.02 10.58
N ARG A 36 13.25 1.30 10.19
CA ARG A 36 12.61 1.87 9.01
C ARG A 36 13.54 2.69 8.14
N VAL A 37 13.27 2.70 6.84
CA VAL A 37 13.69 3.74 5.90
C VAL A 37 12.47 4.62 5.63
N LEU A 38 12.62 5.93 5.80
CA LEU A 38 11.57 6.91 5.56
C LEU A 38 11.82 7.58 4.22
N LEU A 39 10.89 7.40 3.29
CA LEU A 39 10.93 7.99 1.95
C LEU A 39 10.04 9.22 1.90
N ASP A 40 10.47 10.26 1.19
CA ASP A 40 9.54 11.31 0.75
C ASP A 40 8.58 10.67 -0.25
N TRP A 41 7.31 10.55 0.15
CA TRP A 41 6.34 9.78 -0.59
C TRP A 41 5.97 10.53 -1.88
N PRO A 42 6.12 9.91 -3.06
CA PRO A 42 5.97 10.63 -4.33
C PRO A 42 4.51 10.87 -4.70
N TRP A 43 3.57 10.25 -3.98
CA TRP A 43 2.15 10.30 -4.27
C TRP A 43 1.36 10.85 -3.09
N GLY A 44 0.37 11.68 -3.39
CA GLY A 44 -0.49 12.29 -2.38
C GLY A 44 0.17 13.48 -1.70
N GLU A 45 -0.63 14.18 -0.91
CA GLU A 45 -0.23 15.43 -0.27
C GLU A 45 -0.71 15.44 1.19
N PRO A 46 0.03 16.01 2.15
CA PRO A 46 -0.48 16.25 3.48
C PRO A 46 -1.79 17.02 3.45
N ASP A 47 -2.78 16.55 4.22
CA ASP A 47 -4.09 17.20 4.31
C ASP A 47 -4.10 18.21 5.47
N PRO A 48 -4.08 19.53 5.20
CA PRO A 48 -4.07 20.54 6.26
C PRO A 48 -5.40 20.63 7.03
N ALA A 49 -6.47 20.02 6.52
CA ALA A 49 -7.78 19.96 7.17
C ALA A 49 -8.03 18.61 7.88
N SER A 50 -7.04 17.72 7.93
CA SER A 50 -7.13 16.44 8.61
C SER A 50 -7.03 16.59 10.14
N GLU A 51 -7.74 15.71 10.85
CA GLU A 51 -7.52 15.52 12.30
C GLU A 51 -6.25 14.69 12.60
N ASN A 52 -5.70 14.02 11.58
CA ASN A 52 -4.51 13.18 11.65
C ASN A 52 -3.32 13.86 10.97
N PHE A 53 -2.15 13.74 11.59
CA PHE A 53 -0.93 14.29 11.02
C PHE A 53 -0.21 13.26 10.16
N TRP A 54 0.11 13.63 8.93
CA TRP A 54 1.04 12.93 8.06
C TRP A 54 2.06 13.93 7.52
N ASP A 55 3.35 13.60 7.61
CA ASP A 55 4.46 14.50 7.24
C ASP A 55 4.93 14.34 5.79
N GLY A 56 4.16 13.59 4.99
CA GLY A 56 4.47 13.27 3.60
C GLY A 56 5.41 12.07 3.43
N THR A 57 5.71 11.31 4.49
CA THR A 57 6.64 10.18 4.40
C THR A 57 5.97 8.82 4.43
N LEU A 58 6.59 7.84 3.77
CA LEU A 58 6.28 6.43 3.96
C LEU A 58 7.47 5.69 4.58
N GLY A 59 7.21 4.90 5.62
CA GLY A 59 8.20 4.06 6.26
C GLY A 59 8.21 2.63 5.74
N LEU A 60 9.29 2.21 5.08
CA LEU A 60 9.51 0.82 4.70
C LEU A 60 10.35 0.08 5.75
N PRO A 61 10.18 -1.24 5.94
CA PRO A 61 11.06 -2.02 6.81
C PRO A 61 12.53 -1.90 6.38
N ARG A 62 13.43 -1.68 7.34
CA ARG A 62 14.87 -1.53 7.04
C ARG A 62 15.59 -2.87 6.82
N ASP A 63 15.21 -3.90 7.57
CA ASP A 63 15.77 -5.24 7.42
C ASP A 63 15.01 -5.96 6.29
N PRO A 64 15.69 -6.40 5.19
CA PRO A 64 15.06 -7.13 4.08
C PRO A 64 14.44 -8.46 4.50
N THR A 65 14.83 -9.01 5.65
CA THR A 65 14.27 -10.25 6.22
C THR A 65 13.16 -10.02 7.24
N SER A 66 12.81 -8.76 7.50
CA SER A 66 11.75 -8.40 8.44
C SER A 66 10.42 -9.03 8.07
N TYR A 67 9.72 -9.54 9.08
CA TYR A 67 8.35 -10.02 8.96
C TYR A 67 7.41 -8.96 8.36
N ASP A 68 7.65 -7.68 8.64
CA ASP A 68 6.84 -6.56 8.16
C ASP A 68 6.77 -6.45 6.63
N TRP A 69 7.69 -7.07 5.89
CA TRP A 69 7.63 -7.10 4.42
C TRP A 69 6.42 -7.86 3.86
N ARG A 70 5.78 -8.70 4.69
CA ARG A 70 4.50 -9.37 4.36
C ARG A 70 3.33 -8.37 4.32
N ASN A 71 3.51 -7.21 4.94
CA ASN A 71 2.45 -6.23 5.20
C ASN A 71 2.58 -4.95 4.37
N ILE A 72 3.46 -4.96 3.36
CA ILE A 72 3.65 -3.82 2.48
C ILE A 72 4.13 -4.28 1.09
N PRO A 73 3.49 -3.84 -0.02
CA PRO A 73 3.84 -4.31 -1.35
C PRO A 73 4.95 -3.53 -2.02
N TRP A 74 5.26 -2.34 -1.50
CA TRP A 74 6.27 -1.45 -2.04
C TRP A 74 7.66 -2.05 -1.92
N ARG A 75 8.49 -1.90 -2.96
CA ARG A 75 9.89 -2.31 -2.98
C ARG A 75 10.75 -1.15 -3.47
N VAL A 76 12.02 -1.16 -3.10
CA VAL A 76 12.99 -0.14 -3.49
C VAL A 76 14.23 -0.76 -4.11
N ASP A 77 14.93 0.05 -4.91
CA ASP A 77 16.29 -0.25 -5.38
C ASP A 77 17.16 1.03 -5.19
N PRO A 78 18.29 0.95 -4.48
CA PRO A 78 18.84 -0.23 -3.81
C PRO A 78 18.06 -0.66 -2.55
N ASP A 79 18.34 -1.87 -2.05
CA ASP A 79 17.67 -2.47 -0.89
C ASP A 79 17.75 -1.59 0.37
N THR A 80 16.73 -1.69 1.23
CA THR A 80 16.52 -0.77 2.37
C THR A 80 17.62 -0.78 3.42
N ASP A 81 18.38 -1.85 3.57
CA ASP A 81 19.48 -1.94 4.53
C ASP A 81 20.71 -1.13 4.11
N SER A 82 20.86 -0.88 2.81
CA SER A 82 21.94 -0.10 2.20
C SER A 82 21.68 1.41 2.19
N LEU A 83 20.41 1.83 2.35
CA LEU A 83 19.99 3.21 2.25
C LEU A 83 20.34 4.05 3.49
N THR A 84 20.67 5.32 3.25
CA THR A 84 20.92 6.35 4.26
C THR A 84 20.15 7.63 3.96
N ALA A 85 20.02 8.52 4.95
CA ALA A 85 19.30 9.77 4.78
C ALA A 85 19.99 10.66 3.74
N GLY A 86 19.20 11.19 2.80
CA GLY A 86 19.65 12.00 1.68
C GLY A 86 19.87 11.22 0.38
N ASP A 87 19.94 9.88 0.43
CA ASP A 87 20.07 9.04 -0.76
C ASP A 87 18.85 9.14 -1.67
N ILE A 88 19.06 8.79 -2.94
CA ILE A 88 18.01 8.65 -3.94
C ILE A 88 17.83 7.16 -4.22
N CYS A 89 16.58 6.71 -4.21
CA CYS A 89 16.20 5.35 -4.60
C CYS A 89 14.99 5.39 -5.54
N ILE A 90 14.72 4.28 -6.20
CA ILE A 90 13.44 4.10 -6.90
C ILE A 90 12.49 3.30 -6.02
N VAL A 91 11.21 3.66 -6.00
CA VAL A 91 10.16 2.93 -5.27
C VAL A 91 9.01 2.58 -6.21
N GLY A 92 8.49 1.36 -6.10
CA GLY A 92 7.35 0.89 -6.90
C GLY A 92 6.80 -0.41 -6.36
N ILE A 93 5.85 -1.00 -7.09
CA ILE A 93 5.36 -2.36 -6.82
C ILE A 93 5.67 -3.19 -8.06
N PRO A 94 6.64 -4.13 -8.01
CA PRO A 94 6.83 -5.07 -9.11
C PRO A 94 5.54 -5.90 -9.28
N PRO A 95 5.22 -6.38 -10.50
CA PRO A 95 4.04 -7.21 -10.72
C PRO A 95 4.01 -8.39 -9.74
N VAL A 96 2.95 -8.46 -8.93
CA VAL A 96 2.80 -9.48 -7.90
C VAL A 96 1.34 -9.87 -7.74
N GLU A 97 1.11 -11.17 -7.50
CA GLU A 97 -0.21 -11.70 -7.22
C GLU A 97 -0.57 -11.53 -5.75
N ALA A 98 -1.84 -11.23 -5.48
CA ALA A 98 -2.40 -11.16 -4.14
C ALA A 98 -3.86 -11.59 -4.15
N VAL A 99 -4.36 -12.07 -3.01
CA VAL A 99 -5.76 -12.47 -2.84
C VAL A 99 -6.51 -11.38 -2.07
N VAL A 100 -7.69 -11.02 -2.55
CA VAL A 100 -8.58 -10.07 -1.88
C VAL A 100 -9.14 -10.73 -0.61
N ARG A 101 -8.71 -10.27 0.57
CA ARG A 101 -9.21 -10.76 1.87
C ARG A 101 -10.44 -9.99 2.33
N LYS A 102 -10.46 -8.69 2.08
CA LYS A 102 -11.57 -7.81 2.48
C LYS A 102 -11.65 -6.61 1.58
N ILE A 103 -12.88 -6.09 1.48
CA ILE A 103 -13.18 -4.86 0.78
C ILE A 103 -13.82 -3.91 1.78
N ALA A 104 -13.21 -2.74 1.95
CA ALA A 104 -13.68 -1.71 2.86
C ALA A 104 -14.27 -0.54 2.09
N ASN A 105 -15.36 0.00 2.63
CA ASN A 105 -15.96 1.26 2.20
C ASN A 105 -16.05 2.22 3.39
N TYR A 106 -15.52 3.42 3.22
CA TYR A 106 -15.49 4.46 4.24
C TYR A 106 -16.52 5.53 3.89
N ILE A 107 -17.52 5.70 4.77
CA ILE A 107 -18.52 6.77 4.68
C ILE A 107 -18.63 7.42 6.08
N PRO A 108 -18.07 8.63 6.28
CA PRO A 108 -17.34 9.46 5.31
C PRO A 108 -15.99 8.85 4.88
N ALA A 109 -15.37 9.41 3.83
CA ALA A 109 -14.03 9.04 3.37
C ALA A 109 -13.02 9.01 4.54
N ALA A 110 -12.10 8.05 4.50
CA ALA A 110 -11.18 7.83 5.61
C ALA A 110 -10.18 8.98 5.74
N ASP A 111 -10.02 9.46 6.97
CA ASP A 111 -9.09 10.53 7.28
C ASP A 111 -7.75 9.95 7.74
N PHE A 112 -6.77 9.89 6.82
CA PHE A 112 -5.42 9.38 7.11
C PHE A 112 -4.34 10.46 7.13
N GLY A 113 -4.71 11.75 7.22
CA GLY A 113 -3.73 12.85 7.17
C GLY A 113 -3.22 13.18 5.77
N ARG A 114 -3.75 12.54 4.73
CA ARG A 114 -3.30 12.67 3.35
C ARG A 114 -4.45 12.80 2.36
N LEU A 115 -4.21 13.56 1.30
CA LEU A 115 -5.09 13.70 0.15
C LEU A 115 -4.64 12.81 -1.02
N PRO A 116 -5.59 12.33 -1.83
CA PRO A 116 -7.04 12.36 -1.60
C PRO A 116 -7.45 11.41 -0.45
N ARG A 117 -8.54 11.74 0.24
CA ARG A 117 -9.11 10.88 1.30
C ARG A 117 -9.84 9.70 0.65
N PRO A 118 -9.44 8.45 0.90
CA PRO A 118 -10.03 7.31 0.20
C PRO A 118 -11.38 6.90 0.78
N GLU A 119 -12.33 6.60 -0.09
CA GLU A 119 -13.63 5.99 0.21
C GLU A 119 -13.57 4.47 0.09
N TRP A 120 -12.60 3.90 -0.61
CA TRP A 120 -12.51 2.45 -0.84
C TRP A 120 -11.11 1.89 -0.64
N ALA A 121 -11.05 0.69 -0.08
CA ALA A 121 -9.80 -0.05 0.06
C ALA A 121 -9.99 -1.56 -0.15
N LEU A 122 -8.94 -2.20 -0.66
CA LEU A 122 -8.77 -3.65 -0.65
C LEU A 122 -7.74 -4.00 0.42
N GLU A 123 -8.09 -4.94 1.29
CA GLU A 123 -7.10 -5.66 2.10
C GLU A 123 -6.70 -6.90 1.32
N LEU A 124 -5.43 -6.97 0.97
CA LEU A 124 -4.82 -7.99 0.12
C LEU A 124 -3.82 -8.81 0.95
N CYS A 125 -3.58 -10.06 0.55
CA CYS A 125 -2.52 -10.87 1.11
C CYS A 125 -1.84 -11.69 0.02
N TYR A 126 -0.53 -11.88 0.13
CA TYR A 126 0.20 -12.76 -0.77
C TYR A 126 -0.27 -14.22 -0.59
N PRO A 127 -0.42 -15.01 -1.67
CA PRO A 127 -0.91 -16.38 -1.60
C PRO A 127 -0.16 -17.28 -0.60
N GLU A 128 1.15 -17.10 -0.47
CA GLU A 128 2.00 -17.87 0.44
C GLU A 128 1.82 -17.56 1.93
N TYR A 129 1.11 -16.48 2.28
CA TYR A 129 0.86 -16.04 3.65
C TYR A 129 -0.63 -16.02 4.03
N LEU A 130 -1.49 -16.74 3.31
CA LEU A 130 -2.93 -16.76 3.59
C LEU A 130 -3.31 -17.33 4.95
N ASP A 131 -2.52 -18.26 5.48
CA ASP A 131 -2.72 -18.87 6.80
C ASP A 131 -2.16 -17.98 7.94
N ASP A 132 -1.54 -16.85 7.60
CA ASP A 132 -0.95 -15.91 8.54
C ASP A 132 -1.94 -14.76 8.81
N GLU A 133 -2.52 -14.73 10.02
CA GLU A 133 -3.53 -13.74 10.39
C GLU A 133 -2.98 -12.31 10.47
N GLU A 134 -1.67 -12.17 10.71
CA GLU A 134 -1.00 -10.88 10.79
C GLU A 134 -0.42 -10.43 9.43
N ALA A 135 -0.53 -11.28 8.39
CA ALA A 135 -0.09 -10.96 7.04
C ALA A 135 -1.19 -10.28 6.20
N GLY A 136 -0.78 -9.23 5.49
CA GLY A 136 -1.60 -8.55 4.50
C GLY A 136 -1.33 -7.06 4.46
N PHE A 137 -1.75 -6.44 3.37
CA PHE A 137 -1.54 -5.02 3.10
C PHE A 137 -2.76 -4.39 2.46
N THR A 138 -2.88 -3.08 2.62
CA THR A 138 -4.04 -2.33 2.13
C THR A 138 -3.67 -1.53 0.88
N ILE A 139 -4.48 -1.65 -0.16
CA ILE A 139 -4.45 -0.75 -1.32
C ILE A 139 -5.72 0.11 -1.28
N TYR A 140 -5.53 1.42 -1.28
CA TYR A 140 -6.62 2.39 -1.38
C TYR A 140 -6.93 2.63 -2.86
N LEU A 141 -8.20 2.52 -3.27
CA LEU A 141 -8.57 2.46 -4.70
C LEU A 141 -8.78 3.81 -5.37
N ASP A 142 -8.99 4.83 -4.55
CA ASP A 142 -9.23 6.22 -4.92
C ASP A 142 -8.19 7.15 -4.27
N SER A 143 -7.01 6.61 -4.01
CA SER A 143 -5.84 7.37 -3.55
C SER A 143 -5.02 7.93 -4.71
N ALA A 144 -3.96 8.67 -4.39
CA ALA A 144 -3.04 9.23 -5.38
C ALA A 144 -2.03 8.21 -5.90
N GLU A 145 -1.81 7.09 -5.20
CA GLU A 145 -0.89 6.05 -5.67
C GLU A 145 -1.42 5.42 -6.98
N PRO A 146 -0.63 5.41 -8.07
CA PRO A 146 -1.07 4.90 -9.36
C PRO A 146 -0.93 3.37 -9.43
N VAL A 147 -1.52 2.67 -8.46
CA VAL A 147 -1.50 1.20 -8.40
C VAL A 147 -2.45 0.65 -9.45
N GLN A 148 -1.90 -0.13 -10.37
CA GLN A 148 -2.66 -0.93 -11.33
C GLN A 148 -3.08 -2.22 -10.63
N ILE A 149 -4.34 -2.61 -10.84
CA ILE A 149 -4.94 -3.80 -10.26
C ILE A 149 -5.75 -4.49 -11.35
N GLU A 150 -5.40 -5.74 -11.64
CA GLU A 150 -6.05 -6.57 -12.64
C GLU A 150 -6.51 -7.87 -11.99
N VAL A 151 -7.72 -8.33 -12.28
CA VAL A 151 -8.20 -9.63 -11.81
C VAL A 151 -7.50 -10.72 -12.62
N VAL A 152 -6.92 -11.70 -11.93
CA VAL A 152 -6.30 -12.88 -12.54
C VAL A 152 -7.35 -13.99 -12.57
N GLY A 153 -7.74 -14.41 -13.77
CA GLY A 153 -8.79 -15.39 -14.02
C GLY A 153 -8.55 -16.21 -15.27
#